data_AF-A0A8B7XHI6-F1
#
_entry.id   AF-A0A8B7XHI6-F1
#
_cell.length_a   1.000
_cell.length_b   1.000
_cell.length_c   1.000
_cell.angle_alpha   90.00
_cell.angle_beta   90.00
_cell.angle_gamma   90.00
#
_symmetry.space_group_name_H-M   'P 1'
#
loop_
_entity.id
_entity.type
_entity.pdbx_description
1 polymer ?
#
loop_
_entity_poly.entity_id
_entity_poly.type
_entity_poly.pdbx_seq_one_letter_code
_entity_poly.pdbx_strand_id
1 'polypeptide(L)' 'MPKYFEDKEESKRPCSGVREDLKTCLLESDCVRIDKKTPKECLQPGTNVNDQCRALQVAFFECKRSLLDTRTRFRGRKGY' A
#
# COMPACT_ATOMS: atom_id res chain seq x y z
N MET A 1 12.68 -33.63 -8.94
CA MET A 1 11.42 -33.33 -8.22
C MET A 1 11.17 -31.83 -8.30
N PRO A 2 10.08 -31.38 -8.94
CA PRO A 2 9.79 -29.96 -9.09
C PRO A 2 9.34 -29.37 -7.75
N LYS A 3 9.93 -28.23 -7.37
CA LYS A 3 9.52 -27.42 -6.21
C LYS A 3 8.15 -26.79 -6.50
N TYR A 4 7.08 -27.53 -6.23
CA TYR A 4 5.73 -27.00 -6.27
C TYR A 4 5.43 -26.24 -4.98
N PHE A 5 4.83 -25.06 -5.14
CA PHE A 5 4.45 -24.06 -4.13
C PHE A 5 5.61 -23.19 -3.63
N GLU A 6 5.91 -22.13 -4.39
CA GLU A 6 6.36 -20.89 -3.76
C GLU A 6 5.17 -20.33 -2.99
N ASP A 7 5.08 -20.65 -1.71
CA ASP A 7 4.25 -19.89 -0.78
C ASP A 7 4.73 -18.44 -0.89
N LYS A 8 3.90 -17.55 -1.46
CA LYS A 8 4.16 -16.10 -1.40
C LYS A 8 4.38 -15.77 0.07
N GLU A 9 5.61 -15.42 0.44
CA GLU A 9 5.93 -15.05 1.82
C GLU A 9 5.01 -13.91 2.25
N GLU A 10 3.97 -14.25 3.00
CA GLU A 10 3.00 -13.30 3.50
C GLU A 10 3.77 -12.36 4.43
N SER A 11 3.99 -11.13 3.97
CA SER A 11 4.85 -10.22 4.69
C SER A 11 4.18 -9.90 6.02
N LYS A 12 4.67 -10.48 7.12
CA LYS A 12 4.12 -10.34 8.49
C LYS A 12 4.27 -8.92 9.08
N ARG A 13 4.53 -7.93 8.23
CA ARG A 13 4.75 -6.54 8.59
C ARG A 13 3.39 -5.88 8.82
N PRO A 14 3.29 -4.96 9.78
CA PRO A 14 2.06 -4.19 9.96
C PRO A 14 1.70 -3.44 8.67
N CYS A 15 0.40 -3.40 8.36
CA CYS A 15 -0.15 -2.76 7.15
C CYS A 15 0.29 -3.43 5.82
N SER A 16 0.60 -4.73 5.84
CA SER A 16 1.02 -5.47 4.64
C SER A 16 -0.10 -5.54 3.60
N GLY A 17 -1.34 -5.84 4.01
CA GLY A 17 -2.50 -5.89 3.10
C GLY A 17 -2.70 -4.57 2.36
N VAL A 18 -2.80 -3.45 3.10
CA VAL A 18 -2.93 -2.11 2.51
C VAL A 18 -1.75 -1.76 1.59
N ARG A 19 -0.54 -2.21 1.92
CA ARG A 19 0.64 -2.00 1.07
C ARG A 19 0.54 -2.77 -0.25
N GLU A 20 0.05 -4.00 -0.21
CA GLU A 20 -0.10 -4.84 -1.39
C GLU A 20 -1.16 -4.25 -2.32
N ASP A 21 -2.29 -3.82 -1.79
CA ASP A 21 -3.35 -3.17 -2.57
C ASP A 21 -2.88 -1.85 -3.16
N LEU A 22 -2.17 -1.02 -2.38
CA LEU A 22 -1.57 0.20 -2.89
C LEU A 22 -0.59 -0.08 -4.04
N LYS A 23 0.24 -1.13 -3.90
CA LYS A 23 1.21 -1.51 -4.93
C LYS A 23 0.51 -1.95 -6.21
N THR A 24 -0.51 -2.80 -6.10
CA THR A 24 -1.30 -3.27 -7.24
C THR A 24 -1.98 -2.10 -7.94
N CYS A 25 -2.61 -1.21 -7.17
CA CYS A 25 -3.27 -0.02 -7.71
C CYS A 25 -2.29 0.90 -8.45
N LEU A 26 -1.09 1.13 -7.90
CA LEU A 26 -0.07 1.95 -8.55
C LEU A 26 0.47 1.31 -9.84
N LEU A 27 0.62 -0.02 -9.88
CA LEU A 27 1.07 -0.74 -11.08
C LEU A 27 0.04 -0.66 -12.22
N GLU A 28 -1.25 -0.61 -11.89
CA GLU A 28 -2.32 -0.44 -12.86
C GLU A 28 -2.49 1.01 -13.32
N SER A 29 -2.10 1.97 -12.49
CA SER A 29 -2.25 3.40 -12.77
C SER A 29 -1.42 3.90 -13.95
N ASP A 30 -1.96 4.90 -14.65
CA ASP A 30 -1.32 5.54 -15.80
C ASP A 30 0.01 6.22 -15.45
N CYS A 31 0.18 6.68 -14.21
CA CYS A 31 1.43 7.27 -13.75
C CYS A 31 2.62 6.29 -13.82
N VAL A 32 2.41 5.00 -13.59
CA VAL A 32 3.48 4.00 -13.71
C VAL A 32 3.54 3.42 -15.11
N ARG A 33 2.38 3.17 -15.74
CA ARG A 33 2.32 2.55 -17.07
C ARG A 33 2.74 3.48 -18.21
N ILE A 34 2.27 4.73 -18.20
CA ILE A 34 2.45 5.69 -19.29
C ILE A 34 3.64 6.59 -18.99
N ASP A 35 3.64 7.25 -17.83
CA ASP A 35 4.68 8.22 -17.47
C ASP A 35 6.00 7.55 -17.06
N LYS A 36 6.00 6.23 -16.81
CA LYS A 36 7.16 5.44 -16.32
C LYS A 36 7.82 6.04 -15.08
N LYS A 37 7.06 6.76 -14.27
CA LYS A 37 7.52 7.35 -13.02
C LYS A 37 7.62 6.27 -11.95
N THR A 38 8.49 6.50 -10.97
CA THR A 38 8.56 5.60 -9.82
C THR A 38 7.27 5.71 -8.99
N PRO A 39 6.83 4.63 -8.32
CA PRO A 39 5.65 4.68 -7.46
C PRO A 39 5.72 5.77 -6.37
N LYS A 40 6.94 6.15 -5.95
CA LYS A 40 7.16 7.25 -5.01
C LYS A 40 6.85 8.62 -5.62
N GLU A 41 7.21 8.83 -6.87
CA GLU A 41 6.90 10.05 -7.62
C GLU A 41 5.40 10.13 -7.92
N CYS A 42 4.75 8.99 -8.20
CA CYS A 42 3.30 8.93 -8.38
C CYS A 42 2.51 9.31 -7.13
N LEU A 43 3.08 9.18 -5.94
CA LEU A 43 2.41 9.55 -4.68
C LEU A 43 2.46 11.06 -4.38
N GLN A 44 3.22 11.85 -5.16
CA GLN A 44 3.29 13.31 -5.02
C GLN A 44 1.97 13.97 -5.44
N PRO A 45 1.62 15.13 -4.87
CA PRO A 45 0.44 15.88 -5.30
C PRO A 45 0.58 16.35 -6.75
N GLY A 46 -0.45 16.14 -7.57
CA GLY A 46 -0.50 16.62 -8.97
C GLY A 46 -0.17 15.57 -10.04
N THR A 47 -0.10 14.29 -9.70
CA THR A 47 0.09 13.18 -10.65
C THR A 47 -1.24 12.55 -11.08
N ASN A 48 -1.24 11.95 -12.27
CA ASN A 48 -2.37 11.19 -12.83
C ASN A 48 -2.50 9.83 -12.13
N VAL A 49 -3.00 9.86 -10.89
CA VAL A 49 -3.28 8.67 -10.11
C VAL A 49 -4.79 8.61 -9.84
N ASN A 50 -5.38 7.43 -10.05
CA ASN A 50 -6.80 7.21 -9.83
C ASN A 50 -7.18 7.48 -8.35
N ASP A 51 -8.38 8.02 -8.11
CA ASP A 51 -8.88 8.37 -6.78
C ASP A 51 -8.86 7.17 -5.82
N GLN A 52 -9.08 5.96 -6.36
CA GLN A 52 -8.98 4.71 -5.60
C GLN A 52 -7.60 4.50 -4.98
N CYS A 53 -6.53 4.75 -5.74
CA CYS A 53 -5.17 4.61 -5.23
C CYS A 53 -4.85 5.71 -4.20
N ARG A 54 -5.46 6.89 -4.33
CA ARG A 54 -5.33 7.98 -3.34
C ARG A 54 -6.02 7.61 -2.03
N ALA A 55 -7.18 6.96 -2.07
CA ALA A 55 -7.84 6.44 -0.87
C ALA A 55 -6.99 5.37 -0.17
N LEU A 56 -6.41 4.43 -0.92
CA LEU A 56 -5.47 3.44 -0.38
C LEU A 56 -4.22 4.08 0.21
N GLN A 57 -3.71 5.17 -0.40
CA GLN A 57 -2.59 5.93 0.15
C GLN A 57 -2.95 6.50 1.53
N VAL A 58 -4.12 7.11 1.68
CA VAL A 58 -4.60 7.65 2.96
C VAL A 58 -4.73 6.51 3.98
N ALA A 59 -5.35 5.40 3.62
CA ALA A 59 -5.46 4.23 4.49
C ALA A 59 -4.09 3.70 4.94
N PHE A 60 -3.10 3.65 4.04
CA PHE A 60 -1.74 3.24 4.37
C PHE A 60 -1.07 4.22 5.36
N PHE A 61 -1.25 5.53 5.15
CA PHE A 61 -0.76 6.55 6.08
C PHE A 61 -1.43 6.46 7.44
N GLU A 62 -2.73 6.24 7.50
CA GLU A 62 -3.47 6.05 8.75
C GLU A 62 -3.01 4.79 9.48
N CYS A 63 -2.82 3.68 8.76
CA CYS A 63 -2.31 2.46 9.34
C CYS A 63 -0.92 2.67 9.94
N LYS A 64 0.00 3.29 9.20
CA LYS A 64 1.34 3.62 9.70
C LYS A 64 1.30 4.58 10.89
N ARG A 65 0.41 5.57 10.87
CA ARG A 65 0.20 6.50 12.00
C ARG A 65 -0.33 5.79 13.23
N SER A 66 -1.24 4.82 13.04
CA SER A 66 -1.81 4.03 14.13
C SER A 66 -0.77 3.14 14.84
N LEU A 67 0.36 2.84 14.20
CA LEU A 67 1.47 2.11 14.84
C LEU A 67 2.24 2.98 15.85
N LEU A 68 2.30 4.29 15.60
CA LEU A 68 3.00 5.25 16.46
C LEU A 68 2.06 5.87 17.50
N ASP A 69 0.76 5.92 17.21
CA ASP A 69 -0.24 6.44 18.13
C ASP A 69 -0.38 5.51 19.36
N THR A 70 -0.20 6.06 20.55
CA THR A 70 -0.36 5.30 21.80
C THR A 70 -1.83 5.06 22.14
N ARG A 71 -2.77 5.87 21.60
CA ARG A 71 -4.21 5.76 21.84
C ARG A 71 -4.87 4.58 21.15
N THR A 72 -4.29 4.11 20.05
CA THR A 72 -4.75 2.96 19.26
C THR A 72 -4.32 1.63 19.88
N ARG A 73 -3.40 1.63 20.86
CA ARG A 73 -2.96 0.41 21.57
C ARG A 73 -4.11 -0.37 22.21
N PHE A 74 -5.06 0.35 22.81
CA PHE A 74 -6.23 -0.27 23.45
C PHE A 74 -7.41 -0.50 22.49
N ARG A 75 -7.49 0.28 21.41
CA ARG A 75 -8.63 0.24 20.47
C ARG A 75 -8.39 -0.67 19.25
N GLY A 76 -7.18 -1.16 19.08
CA GLY A 76 -6.77 -1.87 17.87
C GLY A 76 -6.25 -0.94 16.78
N ARG A 77 -5.53 -1.53 15.84
CA ARG A 77 -4.95 -0.80 14.70
C ARG A 77 -6.03 -0.44 13.70
N LYS A 78 -5.85 0.71 13.02
CA LYS A 78 -6.70 1.10 11.90
C LYS A 78 -6.09 0.56 10.61
N GLY A 79 -6.80 -0.32 9.91
CA GLY A 79 -6.30 -1.00 8.70
C GLY A 79 -6.18 -2.51 8.89
N TYR A 80 -6.49 -3.23 7.80
CA TYR A 80 -6.54 -4.69 7.70
C TYR A 80 -5.14 -5.30 7.54
#